data_AF-A0A318UYE9-F1
#
_entry.id   AF-A0A318UYE9-F1
#
_cell.length_a   1.000
_cell.length_b   1.000
_cell.length_c   1.000
_cell.angle_alpha   90.00
_cell.angle_beta   90.00
_cell.angle_gamma   90.00
#
_symmetry.space_group_name_H-M   'P 1'
#
loop_
_entity.id
_entity.type
_entity.pdbx_description
1 polymer ?
#
loop_
_entity_poly.entity_id
_entity_poly.type
_entity_poly.pdbx_seq_one_letter_code
_entity_poly.pdbx_strand_id
1 'polypeptide(L)'
;MSKYLVFMVGLLCSLSSVWAANPSINKLNTCVALVEFVDSKLDDYADHYSSEDMAVVHRGLSAYRSFLQDDVVTPKLLSMYGGNAVQAKLMQTLFDRQKKTFASHLNERYTEKKLFTDYAAAINDCTAYTRIKPEVVKSLNTALDRMILMGRQVK
;
A
#
# COMPACT_ATOMS: atom_id res chain seq x y z
N MET A 1 54.30 -24.40 37.28
CA MET A 1 54.37 -24.88 35.88
C MET A 1 52.97 -25.33 35.49
N SER A 2 52.24 -24.50 34.73
CA SER A 2 51.82 -24.76 33.33
C SER A 2 50.68 -25.79 33.22
N LYS A 3 49.56 -25.58 32.52
CA LYS A 3 49.05 -24.50 31.67
C LYS A 3 47.65 -24.99 31.18
N TYR A 4 46.65 -24.10 31.22
CA TYR A 4 45.38 -24.13 30.45
C TYR A 4 44.40 -25.30 30.62
N LEU A 5 43.22 -25.00 31.19
CA LEU A 5 41.96 -25.56 30.69
C LEU A 5 40.87 -24.49 30.77
N VAL A 6 40.92 -23.56 29.82
CA VAL A 6 39.84 -22.61 29.54
C VAL A 6 38.80 -23.38 28.72
N PHE A 7 37.68 -23.75 29.34
CA PHE A 7 36.56 -24.34 28.62
C PHE A 7 35.78 -23.22 27.92
N MET A 8 35.77 -23.30 26.59
CA MET A 8 35.18 -22.39 25.62
C MET A 8 33.76 -21.94 25.99
N VAL A 9 33.59 -20.61 26.03
CA VAL A 9 32.32 -19.92 25.84
C VAL A 9 31.84 -20.21 24.42
N GLY A 10 30.93 -21.16 24.29
CA GLY A 10 30.26 -21.50 23.04
C GLY A 10 29.25 -20.42 22.66
N LEU A 11 29.75 -19.40 21.98
CA LEU A 11 29.01 -18.33 21.33
C LEU A 11 28.12 -18.92 20.21
N LEU A 12 26.92 -19.39 20.55
CA LEU A 12 25.85 -19.73 19.59
C LEU A 12 24.71 -18.73 19.73
N CYS A 13 25.03 -17.44 19.67
CA CYS A 13 24.07 -16.46 19.19
C CYS A 13 24.05 -16.57 17.67
N SER A 14 23.30 -17.55 17.17
CA SER A 14 22.80 -17.55 15.81
C SER A 14 22.03 -16.24 15.64
N LEU A 15 22.69 -15.21 15.09
CA LEU A 15 22.03 -14.07 14.48
C LEU A 15 21.27 -14.63 13.28
N SER A 16 20.14 -15.28 13.53
CA SER A 16 19.12 -15.48 12.53
C SER A 16 18.67 -14.08 12.15
N SER A 17 19.33 -13.53 11.12
CA SER A 17 18.80 -12.40 10.36
C SER A 17 17.35 -12.78 10.07
N VAL A 18 16.41 -12.09 10.72
CA VAL A 18 14.99 -12.23 10.40
C VAL A 18 14.87 -11.61 9.02
N TRP A 19 14.96 -12.44 7.98
CA TRP A 19 14.64 -11.99 6.63
C TRP A 19 13.16 -11.65 6.68
N ALA A 20 12.84 -10.36 6.77
CA ALA A 20 11.47 -9.90 6.63
C ALA A 20 10.97 -10.45 5.29
N ALA A 21 9.99 -11.36 5.35
CA ALA A 21 9.43 -11.93 4.14
C ALA A 21 8.93 -10.79 3.26
N ASN A 22 9.42 -10.73 2.02
CA ASN A 22 8.92 -9.78 1.05
C ASN A 22 7.38 -9.91 1.00
N PRO A 23 6.63 -8.80 1.05
CA PRO A 23 5.17 -8.86 1.12
C PRO A 23 4.63 -9.67 -0.06
N SER A 24 3.56 -10.44 0.14
CA SER A 24 3.00 -11.21 -0.96
C SER A 24 2.48 -10.30 -2.08
N ILE A 25 2.46 -10.79 -3.32
CA ILE A 25 1.90 -10.02 -4.44
C ILE A 25 0.42 -9.68 -4.20
N ASN A 26 -0.33 -10.58 -3.57
CA ASN A 26 -1.72 -10.35 -3.21
C ASN A 26 -1.85 -9.17 -2.25
N LYS A 27 -0.94 -9.05 -1.26
CA LYS A 27 -0.97 -7.95 -0.29
C LYS A 27 -0.67 -6.61 -0.96
N LEU A 28 0.29 -6.58 -1.89
CA LEU A 28 0.57 -5.38 -2.70
C LEU A 28 -0.62 -5.02 -3.59
N ASN A 29 -1.27 -6.01 -4.21
CA ASN A 29 -2.47 -5.77 -5.01
C ASN A 29 -3.65 -5.26 -4.17
N THR A 30 -3.82 -5.75 -2.93
CA THR A 30 -4.81 -5.19 -2.01
C THR A 30 -4.54 -3.73 -1.70
N CYS A 31 -3.27 -3.32 -1.58
CA CYS A 31 -2.92 -1.91 -1.41
C CYS A 31 -3.28 -1.06 -2.64
N VAL A 32 -3.02 -1.56 -3.86
CA VAL A 32 -3.48 -0.89 -5.10
C VAL A 32 -5.00 -0.76 -5.10
N ALA A 33 -5.71 -1.84 -4.76
CA ALA A 33 -7.17 -1.87 -4.70
C ALA A 33 -7.74 -0.86 -3.69
N LEU A 34 -7.12 -0.77 -2.51
CA LEU A 34 -7.53 0.16 -1.46
C LEU A 34 -7.33 1.61 -1.88
N VAL A 35 -6.17 1.95 -2.43
CA VAL A 35 -5.88 3.30 -2.90
C VAL A 35 -6.84 3.69 -4.03
N GLU A 36 -7.06 2.80 -5.00
CA GLU A 36 -8.01 3.03 -6.09
C GLU A 36 -9.45 3.17 -5.60
N PHE A 37 -9.87 2.34 -4.64
CA PHE A 37 -11.17 2.44 -4.00
C PHE A 37 -11.35 3.81 -3.35
N VAL A 38 -10.44 4.22 -2.45
CA VAL A 38 -10.56 5.49 -1.72
C VAL A 38 -10.52 6.68 -2.68
N ASP A 39 -9.63 6.66 -3.67
CA ASP A 39 -9.51 7.69 -4.70
C ASP A 39 -10.83 7.85 -5.48
N SER A 40 -11.44 6.74 -5.92
CA SER A 40 -12.74 6.78 -6.60
C SER A 40 -13.90 7.15 -5.66
N LYS A 41 -13.82 6.75 -4.39
CA LYS A 41 -14.89 6.98 -3.41
C LYS A 41 -15.04 8.46 -3.07
N LEU A 42 -13.93 9.20 -3.11
CA LEU A 42 -13.92 10.65 -2.94
C LEU A 42 -14.78 11.36 -4.00
N ASP A 43 -14.84 10.84 -5.22
CA ASP A 43 -15.66 11.42 -6.30
C ASP A 43 -17.17 11.34 -5.99
N ASP A 44 -17.63 10.30 -5.30
CA ASP A 44 -19.05 10.08 -4.94
C ASP A 44 -19.63 11.19 -4.03
N TYR A 45 -18.77 11.95 -3.36
CA TYR A 45 -19.15 13.00 -2.40
C TYR A 45 -18.22 14.21 -2.47
N ALA A 46 -17.70 14.51 -3.66
CA ALA A 46 -16.77 15.62 -3.89
C ALA A 46 -17.34 16.99 -3.46
N ASP A 47 -18.66 17.14 -3.44
CA ASP A 47 -19.39 18.35 -3.00
C ASP A 47 -19.26 18.62 -1.48
N HIS A 48 -18.86 17.63 -0.69
CA HIS A 48 -18.66 17.81 0.75
C HIS A 48 -17.36 18.55 1.08
N TYR A 49 -16.37 18.52 0.19
CA TYR A 49 -15.02 19.02 0.40
C TYR A 49 -14.62 20.14 -0.56
N SER A 50 -13.56 20.89 -0.23
CA SER A 50 -13.05 21.92 -1.13
C SER A 50 -12.35 21.28 -2.34
N SER A 51 -12.47 21.91 -3.51
CA SER A 51 -11.80 21.43 -4.73
C SER A 51 -10.27 21.41 -4.59
N GLU A 52 -9.70 22.31 -3.78
CA GLU A 52 -8.28 22.33 -3.46
C GLU A 52 -7.87 21.08 -2.67
N ASP A 53 -8.61 20.74 -1.61
CA ASP A 53 -8.32 19.56 -0.79
C ASP A 53 -8.45 18.28 -1.61
N MET A 54 -9.51 18.17 -2.42
CA MET A 54 -9.74 17.05 -3.33
C MET A 54 -8.58 16.89 -4.32
N ALA A 55 -8.13 17.98 -4.95
CA ALA A 55 -7.03 17.95 -5.91
C ALA A 55 -5.70 17.49 -5.27
N VAL A 56 -5.44 17.89 -4.01
CA VAL A 56 -4.28 17.44 -3.25
C VAL A 56 -4.35 15.93 -2.98
N VAL A 57 -5.51 15.44 -2.53
CA VAL A 57 -5.69 14.03 -2.20
C VAL A 57 -5.58 13.15 -3.46
N HIS A 58 -6.32 13.46 -4.53
CA HIS A 58 -6.25 12.71 -5.79
C HIS A 58 -4.84 12.64 -6.35
N ARG A 59 -4.10 13.76 -6.30
CA ARG A 59 -2.72 13.77 -6.79
C ARG A 59 -1.83 12.82 -6.00
N GLY A 60 -1.91 12.85 -4.67
CA GLY A 60 -1.11 11.97 -3.82
C GLY A 60 -1.49 10.50 -3.94
N LEU A 61 -2.79 10.19 -3.95
CA LEU A 61 -3.28 8.82 -4.11
C LEU A 61 -2.95 8.26 -5.50
N SER A 62 -3.17 9.03 -6.56
CA SER A 62 -2.83 8.61 -7.92
C SER A 62 -1.33 8.39 -8.11
N ALA A 63 -0.48 9.29 -7.59
CA ALA A 63 0.97 9.11 -7.64
C ALA A 63 1.42 7.83 -6.90
N TYR A 64 0.84 7.57 -5.73
CA TYR A 64 1.16 6.36 -4.96
C TYR A 64 0.62 5.09 -5.65
N ARG A 65 -0.58 5.12 -6.21
CA ARG A 65 -1.16 4.02 -7.00
C ARG A 65 -0.28 3.67 -8.20
N SER A 66 0.15 4.68 -8.97
CA SER A 66 1.05 4.47 -10.11
C SER A 66 2.38 3.89 -9.68
N PHE A 67 2.98 4.39 -8.59
CA PHE A 67 4.18 3.78 -8.01
C PHE A 67 3.95 2.30 -7.65
N LEU A 68 2.88 1.98 -6.92
CA LEU A 68 2.57 0.59 -6.55
C LEU A 68 2.37 -0.29 -7.79
N GLN A 69 1.66 0.18 -8.81
CA GLN A 69 1.36 -0.61 -9.99
C GLN A 69 2.60 -0.79 -10.89
N ASP A 70 3.26 0.31 -11.23
CA ASP A 70 4.27 0.35 -12.30
C ASP A 70 5.67 0.01 -11.80
N ASP A 71 6.03 0.49 -10.60
CA ASP A 71 7.37 0.28 -10.03
C ASP A 71 7.44 -0.97 -9.14
N VAL A 72 6.30 -1.51 -8.67
CA VAL A 72 6.29 -2.61 -7.70
C VAL A 72 5.54 -3.85 -8.20
N VAL A 73 4.23 -3.76 -8.47
CA VAL A 73 3.38 -4.91 -8.81
C VAL A 73 3.74 -5.48 -10.18
N THR A 74 3.85 -4.63 -11.20
CA THR A 74 4.13 -5.07 -12.58
C THR A 74 5.49 -5.77 -12.70
N PRO A 75 6.60 -5.21 -12.19
CA PRO A 75 7.90 -5.87 -12.23
C PRO A 75 7.91 -7.19 -11.44
N LYS A 76 7.21 -7.22 -10.29
CA LYS A 76 7.12 -8.41 -9.46
C LYS A 76 6.32 -9.52 -10.13
N LEU A 77 5.19 -9.22 -10.77
CA LEU A 77 4.43 -10.18 -11.56
C LEU A 77 5.29 -10.75 -12.69
N LEU A 78 6.00 -9.89 -13.42
CA LEU A 78 6.88 -10.33 -14.48
C LEU A 78 7.97 -11.28 -13.97
N SER A 79 8.59 -10.95 -12.82
CA SER A 79 9.58 -11.79 -12.17
C SER A 79 9.01 -13.14 -11.70
N MET A 80 7.80 -13.16 -11.14
CA MET A 80 7.14 -14.39 -10.69
C MET A 80 6.88 -15.38 -11.83
N TYR A 81 6.69 -14.88 -13.06
CA TYR A 81 6.49 -15.70 -14.26
C TYR A 81 7.76 -15.81 -15.13
N GLY A 82 8.94 -15.58 -14.56
CA GLY A 82 10.22 -15.76 -15.26
C GLY A 82 10.37 -14.89 -16.51
N GLY A 83 9.77 -13.69 -16.51
CA GLY A 83 9.78 -12.80 -17.68
C GLY A 83 8.65 -13.04 -18.68
N ASN A 84 7.75 -14.00 -18.44
CA ASN A 84 6.62 -14.25 -19.33
C ASN A 84 5.53 -13.17 -19.18
N ALA A 85 5.59 -12.17 -20.06
CA ALA A 85 4.65 -11.05 -20.07
C ALA A 85 3.18 -11.48 -20.29
N VAL A 86 2.93 -12.57 -21.02
CA VAL A 86 1.55 -13.06 -21.27
C VAL A 86 0.94 -13.61 -19.99
N GLN A 87 1.68 -14.42 -19.24
CA GLN A 87 1.22 -14.97 -17.96
C GLN A 87 1.11 -13.88 -16.89
N ALA A 88 2.08 -12.96 -16.83
CA ALA A 88 2.02 -11.81 -15.93
C ALA A 88 0.77 -10.94 -16.20
N LYS A 89 0.45 -10.67 -17.47
CA LYS A 89 -0.77 -9.94 -17.86
C LYS A 89 -2.05 -10.69 -17.52
N LEU A 90 -2.06 -12.02 -17.65
CA LEU A 90 -3.20 -12.84 -17.23
C LEU A 90 -3.44 -12.70 -15.72
N MET A 91 -2.38 -12.74 -14.91
CA MET A 91 -2.50 -12.53 -13.46
C MET A 91 -2.94 -11.10 -13.11
N GLN A 92 -2.42 -10.08 -13.80
CA GLN A 92 -2.90 -8.70 -13.64
C GLN A 92 -4.41 -8.60 -13.93
N THR A 93 -4.90 -9.28 -14.98
CA THR A 93 -6.34 -9.31 -15.28
C THR A 93 -7.17 -9.95 -14.16
N LEU A 94 -6.64 -10.99 -13.50
CA LEU A 94 -7.29 -11.59 -12.34
C LEU A 94 -7.34 -10.63 -11.15
N PHE A 95 -6.25 -9.91 -10.92
CA PHE A 95 -6.21 -8.85 -9.92
C PHE A 95 -7.20 -7.72 -10.21
N ASP A 96 -7.30 -7.27 -11.46
CA ASP A 96 -8.26 -6.24 -11.85
C ASP A 96 -9.71 -6.68 -11.60
N ARG A 97 -10.03 -7.96 -11.80
CA ARG A 97 -11.34 -8.52 -11.42
C ARG A 97 -11.52 -8.54 -9.91
N GLN A 98 -10.51 -8.97 -9.15
CA GLN A 98 -10.57 -8.97 -7.69
C GLN A 98 -10.74 -7.56 -7.12
N LYS A 99 -10.12 -6.54 -7.71
CA LYS A 99 -10.28 -5.13 -7.31
C LYS A 99 -11.75 -4.70 -7.36
N LYS A 100 -12.48 -5.10 -8.40
CA LYS A 100 -13.93 -4.79 -8.53
C LYS A 100 -14.74 -5.43 -7.41
N THR A 101 -14.49 -6.70 -7.10
CA THR A 101 -15.15 -7.39 -5.98
C THR A 101 -14.80 -6.75 -4.64
N PHE A 102 -13.53 -6.40 -4.43
CA PHE A 102 -13.05 -5.69 -3.24
C PHE A 102 -13.76 -4.35 -3.04
N ALA A 103 -13.85 -3.53 -4.10
CA ALA A 103 -14.55 -2.26 -4.08
C ALA A 103 -16.05 -2.43 -3.80
N SER A 104 -16.70 -3.46 -4.36
CA SER A 104 -18.12 -3.77 -4.08
C SER A 104 -18.34 -4.04 -2.59
N HIS A 105 -17.53 -4.91 -1.98
CA HIS A 105 -17.67 -5.23 -0.56
C HIS A 105 -17.37 -4.04 0.36
N LEU A 106 -16.40 -3.19 0.00
CA LEU A 106 -16.15 -1.98 0.76
C LEU A 106 -17.30 -0.97 0.61
N ASN A 107 -17.90 -0.84 -0.57
CA ASN A 107 -19.07 0.01 -0.76
C ASN A 107 -20.28 -0.47 0.05
N GLU A 108 -20.50 -1.78 0.15
CA GLU A 108 -21.56 -2.36 0.99
C GLU A 108 -21.34 -2.06 2.48
N ARG A 109 -20.08 -2.04 2.92
CA ARG A 109 -19.71 -1.79 4.32
C ARG A 109 -19.70 -0.30 4.67
N TYR A 110 -19.25 0.55 3.75
CA TYR A 110 -19.09 1.99 3.95
C TYR A 110 -20.06 2.77 3.08
N THR A 111 -21.32 2.80 3.53
CA THR A 111 -22.43 3.46 2.85
C THR A 111 -22.48 4.97 3.08
N GLU A 112 -21.80 5.46 4.12
CA GLU A 112 -21.75 6.88 4.44
C GLU A 112 -20.95 7.66 3.39
N LYS A 113 -21.50 8.80 2.99
CA LYS A 113 -20.88 9.74 2.05
C LYS A 113 -19.89 10.66 2.75
N LYS A 114 -18.88 10.08 3.37
CA LYS A 114 -17.82 10.82 4.05
C LYS A 114 -16.51 10.06 4.03
N LEU A 115 -15.42 10.80 4.20
CA LEU A 115 -14.11 10.20 4.34
C LEU A 115 -13.88 9.73 5.79
N PHE A 116 -13.56 8.45 5.93
CA PHE A 116 -13.15 7.87 7.21
C PHE A 116 -11.64 8.03 7.39
N THR A 117 -11.22 8.45 8.58
CA THR A 117 -9.78 8.56 8.91
C THR A 117 -9.05 7.22 8.83
N ASP A 118 -9.78 6.11 9.03
CA ASP A 118 -9.30 4.74 8.84
C ASP A 118 -8.82 4.47 7.41
N TYR A 119 -9.35 5.16 6.40
CA TYR A 119 -8.83 5.05 5.03
C TYR A 119 -7.39 5.56 4.93
N ALA A 120 -7.10 6.69 5.56
CA ALA A 120 -5.74 7.25 5.58
C ALA A 120 -4.79 6.32 6.34
N ALA A 121 -5.23 5.77 7.48
CA ALA A 121 -4.43 4.81 8.25
C ALA A 121 -4.13 3.54 7.46
N ALA A 122 -5.15 2.93 6.82
CA ALA A 122 -4.96 1.70 6.04
C ALA A 122 -4.06 1.90 4.81
N ILE A 123 -4.13 3.07 4.16
CA ILE A 123 -3.20 3.43 3.07
C ILE A 123 -1.79 3.68 3.62
N ASN A 124 -1.65 4.31 4.78
CA ASN A 124 -0.36 4.48 5.42
C ASN A 124 0.29 3.12 5.76
N ASP A 125 -0.48 2.15 6.23
CA ASP A 125 0.02 0.80 6.52
C ASP A 125 0.56 0.09 5.26
N CYS A 126 0.02 0.41 4.08
CA CYS A 126 0.54 -0.08 2.81
C CYS A 126 1.96 0.39 2.50
N THR A 127 2.38 1.52 3.06
CA THR A 127 3.73 2.06 2.84
C THR A 127 4.81 1.15 3.42
N ALA A 128 4.49 0.40 4.48
CA ALA A 128 5.41 -0.52 5.13
C ALA A 128 5.86 -1.69 4.22
N TYR A 129 5.14 -1.96 3.13
CA TYR A 129 5.42 -3.07 2.22
C TYR A 129 6.40 -2.70 1.09
N THR A 130 6.72 -1.43 0.92
CA THR A 130 7.49 -0.98 -0.24
C THR A 130 8.48 0.10 0.14
N ARG A 131 9.65 0.12 -0.51
CA ARG A 131 10.56 1.26 -0.39
C ARG A 131 10.14 2.33 -1.39
N ILE A 132 9.34 3.28 -0.93
CA ILE A 132 8.74 4.32 -1.76
C ILE A 132 9.78 5.40 -2.11
N LYS A 133 9.70 5.95 -3.32
CA LYS A 133 10.55 7.07 -3.77
C LYS A 133 10.24 8.34 -2.94
N PRO A 134 11.23 9.19 -2.59
CA PRO A 134 11.03 10.34 -1.70
C PRO A 134 9.92 11.31 -2.13
N GLU A 135 9.81 11.58 -3.43
CA GLU A 135 8.80 12.45 -4.01
C GLU A 135 7.39 11.87 -3.90
N VAL A 136 7.25 10.55 -4.06
CA VAL A 136 5.98 9.84 -3.90
C VAL A 136 5.57 9.82 -2.42
N VAL A 137 6.50 9.57 -1.49
CA VAL A 137 6.24 9.64 -0.04
C VAL A 137 5.74 11.03 0.35
N LYS A 138 6.42 12.08 -0.11
CA LYS A 138 6.03 13.45 0.22
C LYS A 138 4.62 13.78 -0.25
N SER A 139 4.30 13.41 -1.49
CA SER A 139 2.97 13.62 -2.06
C SER A 139 1.90 12.79 -1.35
N LEU A 140 2.22 11.55 -0.99
CA LEU A 140 1.31 10.66 -0.25
C LEU A 140 1.04 11.20 1.15
N ASN A 141 2.08 11.55 1.92
CA ASN A 141 1.90 12.08 3.28
C ASN A 141 1.04 13.35 3.28
N THR A 142 1.25 14.23 2.29
CA THR A 142 0.42 15.43 2.13
C THR A 142 -1.05 15.08 1.89
N ALA A 143 -1.32 14.06 1.06
CA ALA A 143 -2.67 13.57 0.84
C ALA A 143 -3.27 12.92 2.10
N LEU A 144 -2.51 12.08 2.82
CA LEU A 144 -2.97 11.41 4.03
C LEU A 144 -3.29 12.40 5.15
N ASP A 145 -2.44 13.40 5.38
CA ASP A 145 -2.70 14.47 6.34
C ASP A 145 -3.97 15.23 5.95
N ARG A 146 -4.15 15.49 4.64
CA ARG A 146 -5.33 16.18 4.15
C ARG A 146 -6.60 15.35 4.33
N MET A 147 -6.55 14.05 4.03
CA MET A 147 -7.63 13.10 4.30
C MET A 147 -8.00 13.11 5.79
N ILE A 148 -7.03 13.07 6.70
CA ILE A 148 -7.31 13.11 8.15
C ILE A 148 -8.02 14.40 8.55
N LEU A 149 -7.60 15.55 8.00
CA LEU A 149 -8.26 16.83 8.25
C LEU A 149 -9.68 16.85 7.69
N MET A 150 -9.87 16.42 6.44
CA MET A 150 -11.18 16.33 5.78
C MET A 150 -12.14 15.39 6.54
N GLY A 151 -11.66 14.22 6.98
CA GLY A 151 -12.47 13.25 7.72
C GLY A 151 -12.89 13.71 9.13
N ARG A 152 -12.22 14.73 9.69
CA ARG A 152 -12.60 15.36 10.96
C ARG A 152 -13.58 16.52 10.79
N GLN A 153 -13.73 17.04 9.57
CA GLN A 153 -14.71 18.07 9.28
C GLN A 153 -16.10 17.42 9.34
N VAL A 154 -16.75 17.54 10.49
CA VAL A 154 -18.17 17.22 10.63
C VAL A 154 -18.94 18.29 9.86
N LYS A 155 -19.45 17.94 8.69
CA LYS A 155 -20.56 18.66 8.06
C LYS A 155 -21.84 17.90 8.30
#